data_AF-A0A353PSU1-F1
#
_entry.id   AF-A0A353PSU1-F1
#
_cell.length_a   1.000
_cell.length_b   1.000
_cell.length_c   1.000
_cell.angle_alpha   90.00
_cell.angle_beta   90.00
_cell.angle_gamma   90.00
#
_symmetry.space_group_name_H-M   'P 1'
#
loop_
_entity.id
_entity.type
_entity.pdbx_description
1 polymer ?
#
loop_
_entity_poly.entity_id
_entity_poly.type
_entity_poly.pdbx_seq_one_letter_code
_entity_poly.pdbx_strand_id
1 'polypeptide(L)'
;MKMRYSYNMKTHKAFLKQYLPQENKDEVKEKPCVFGSDEKEYKKNMAKKHFRFIISPESQDLPMELYIKEVVKEMEKTTGYSFYWQAAVHTDTPNIHAHVVINGFDKKGKEVFFDYDTLTRQFFDIASGLATNIVGERTREQMQATRDKWTVAKRVTEVDKDLLARLKDGQVTYRSGDERRRLLFLEELHLARFEGGHNFSLHADLESILAANGKYNVFLDTRNKYREELRLYDPSKMGELKGTIVEVLNQDDDKYWVNSLVIRDEKNKLYFVPTKRPENKSAVNKHIVIKIKENKEEVKKPKRGHEK
;
A
#
# COMPACT_ATOMS: atom_id res chain seq x y z
N MET A 1 -4.32 -1.49 -8.16
CA MET A 1 -4.96 -0.23 -7.68
C MET A 1 -5.03 -0.23 -6.15
N LYS A 2 -4.89 0.92 -5.50
CA LYS A 2 -5.15 1.12 -4.07
C LYS A 2 -6.05 2.33 -3.87
N MET A 3 -6.96 2.29 -2.89
CA MET A 3 -7.86 3.40 -2.56
C MET A 3 -7.80 3.72 -1.06
N ARG A 4 -7.85 5.01 -0.73
CA ARG A 4 -7.98 5.54 0.64
C ARG A 4 -8.95 6.71 0.63
N TYR A 5 -9.55 7.00 1.78
CA TYR A 5 -10.34 8.22 1.96
C TYR A 5 -9.93 8.98 3.21
N SER A 6 -10.22 10.26 3.26
CA SER A 6 -9.97 11.15 4.40
C SER A 6 -11.11 12.16 4.53
N TYR A 7 -11.35 12.64 5.75
CA TYR A 7 -12.35 13.66 6.09
C TYR A 7 -11.68 14.96 6.58
N ASN A 8 -10.56 15.36 5.96
CA ASN A 8 -9.78 16.50 6.41
C ASN A 8 -9.42 17.45 5.25
N MET A 9 -9.94 18.68 5.34
CA MET A 9 -9.73 19.73 4.33
C MET A 9 -8.27 20.16 4.19
N LYS A 10 -7.51 20.19 5.30
CA LYS A 10 -6.08 20.55 5.27
C LYS A 10 -5.31 19.51 4.45
N THR A 11 -5.59 18.23 4.66
CA THR A 11 -4.95 17.15 3.89
C THR A 11 -5.37 17.17 2.43
N HIS A 12 -6.65 17.46 2.12
CA HIS A 12 -7.13 17.56 0.75
C HIS A 12 -6.42 18.68 -0.02
N LYS A 13 -6.32 19.88 0.60
CA LYS A 13 -5.63 21.03 0.02
C LYS A 13 -4.13 20.77 -0.17
N ALA A 14 -3.47 20.18 0.82
CA ALA A 14 -2.05 19.85 0.75
C ALA A 14 -1.79 18.83 -0.38
N PHE A 15 -2.64 17.82 -0.50
CA PHE A 15 -2.53 16.81 -1.56
C PHE A 15 -2.58 17.45 -2.95
N LEU A 16 -3.58 18.31 -3.21
CA LEU A 16 -3.72 18.96 -4.52
C LEU A 16 -2.61 19.96 -4.84
N LYS A 17 -2.16 20.74 -3.85
CA LYS A 17 -1.20 21.83 -4.09
C LYS A 17 0.25 21.38 -4.10
N GLN A 18 0.58 20.35 -3.34
CA GLN A 18 1.95 19.94 -3.09
C GLN A 18 2.21 18.56 -3.65
N TYR A 19 1.44 17.58 -3.20
CA TYR A 19 1.74 16.19 -3.46
C TYR A 19 1.45 15.76 -4.91
N LEU A 20 0.25 16.06 -5.42
CA LEU A 20 -0.17 15.68 -6.76
C LEU A 20 0.76 16.27 -7.85
N PRO A 21 1.12 17.57 -7.82
CA PRO A 21 2.13 18.16 -8.71
C PRO A 21 3.59 17.91 -8.28
N GLN A 22 3.82 17.22 -7.15
CA GLN A 22 5.15 16.99 -6.55
C GLN A 22 5.98 18.26 -6.30
N GLU A 23 5.34 19.39 -5.98
CA GLU A 23 5.99 20.68 -5.66
C GLU A 23 6.84 20.62 -4.38
N ASN A 24 6.62 19.61 -3.53
CA ASN A 24 7.38 19.41 -2.29
C ASN A 24 8.61 18.49 -2.45
N LYS A 25 8.93 18.06 -3.68
CA LYS A 25 10.06 17.16 -3.97
C LYS A 25 11.07 17.79 -4.92
N ASP A 26 12.13 18.39 -4.40
CA ASP A 26 13.16 19.06 -5.23
C ASP A 26 13.91 18.10 -6.17
N GLU A 27 13.99 16.82 -5.79
CA GLU A 27 14.61 15.75 -6.59
C GLU A 27 13.86 15.40 -7.88
N VAL A 28 12.56 15.73 -7.95
CA VAL A 28 11.74 15.52 -9.15
C VAL A 28 11.94 16.72 -10.08
N LYS A 29 12.80 16.53 -11.09
CA LYS A 29 13.15 17.57 -12.08
C LYS A 29 12.02 17.88 -13.04
N GLU A 30 11.32 16.85 -13.52
CA GLU A 30 10.18 17.00 -14.42
C GLU A 30 8.90 16.82 -13.61
N LYS A 31 8.23 17.94 -13.29
CA LYS A 31 7.01 17.91 -12.48
C LYS A 31 5.87 17.29 -13.27
N PRO A 32 5.06 16.41 -12.65
CA PRO A 32 3.96 15.79 -13.34
C PRO A 32 2.85 16.79 -13.64
N CYS A 33 2.28 16.69 -14.85
CA CYS A 33 1.15 17.52 -15.24
C CYS A 33 -0.13 17.04 -14.53
N VAL A 34 -0.88 17.99 -13.95
CA VAL A 34 -2.19 17.72 -13.34
C VAL A 34 -3.27 17.80 -14.41
N PHE A 35 -4.15 16.79 -14.47
CA PHE A 35 -5.27 16.72 -15.40
C PHE A 35 -6.55 16.22 -14.71
N GLY A 36 -7.69 16.35 -15.37
CA GLY A 36 -8.98 15.88 -14.86
C GLY A 36 -10.10 16.89 -15.11
N SER A 37 -10.92 17.14 -14.09
CA SER A 37 -11.93 18.21 -14.11
C SER A 37 -11.27 19.59 -14.23
N ASP A 38 -12.05 20.63 -14.54
CA ASP A 38 -11.56 22.00 -14.46
C ASP A 38 -11.08 22.31 -13.03
N GLU A 39 -9.87 22.87 -12.91
CA GLU A 39 -9.23 23.08 -11.62
C GLU A 39 -9.98 24.10 -10.75
N LYS A 40 -10.53 25.16 -11.38
CA LYS A 40 -11.30 26.19 -10.66
C LYS A 40 -12.61 25.61 -10.15
N GLU A 41 -13.28 24.82 -10.98
CA GLU A 41 -14.51 24.13 -10.64
C GLU A 41 -14.30 23.10 -9.52
N TYR A 42 -13.22 22.30 -9.59
CA TYR A 42 -12.86 21.37 -8.54
C TYR A 42 -12.61 22.09 -7.22
N LYS A 43 -11.80 23.16 -7.24
CA LYS A 43 -11.46 23.94 -6.03
C LYS A 43 -12.69 24.58 -5.39
N LYS A 44 -13.63 25.07 -6.21
CA LYS A 44 -14.89 25.67 -5.74
C LYS A 44 -15.75 24.67 -4.96
N ASN A 45 -15.78 23.42 -5.40
CA ASN A 45 -16.64 22.37 -4.84
C ASN A 45 -15.91 21.45 -3.85
N MET A 46 -14.67 21.76 -3.49
CA MET A 46 -13.81 20.91 -2.66
C MET A 46 -14.44 20.64 -1.28
N ALA A 47 -14.51 19.37 -0.89
CA ALA A 47 -15.10 18.91 0.37
C ALA A 47 -14.05 18.32 1.33
N LYS A 48 -14.42 18.20 2.61
CA LYS A 48 -13.56 17.54 3.61
C LYS A 48 -13.34 16.07 3.26
N LYS A 49 -14.43 15.38 2.89
CA LYS A 49 -14.41 14.01 2.39
C LYS A 49 -13.78 14.00 1.00
N HIS A 50 -12.80 13.14 0.80
CA HIS A 50 -12.17 12.91 -0.50
C HIS A 50 -11.56 11.51 -0.54
N PHE A 51 -11.46 10.96 -1.74
CA PHE A 51 -10.90 9.65 -2.03
C PHE A 51 -9.63 9.82 -2.84
N ARG A 52 -8.60 9.05 -2.51
CA ARG A 52 -7.31 9.03 -3.20
C ARG A 52 -7.07 7.63 -3.72
N PHE A 53 -6.78 7.52 -5.00
CA PHE A 53 -6.45 6.29 -5.69
C PHE A 53 -5.00 6.34 -6.15
N ILE A 54 -4.35 5.19 -6.08
CA ILE A 54 -3.08 4.93 -6.76
C ILE A 54 -3.37 3.83 -7.77
N ILE A 55 -3.27 4.19 -9.05
CA ILE A 55 -3.48 3.27 -10.17
C ILE A 55 -2.12 3.05 -10.81
N SER A 56 -1.54 1.88 -10.56
CA SER A 56 -0.29 1.43 -11.17
C SER A 56 -0.61 0.20 -12.01
N PRO A 57 -0.68 0.33 -13.34
CA PRO A 57 -0.79 -0.82 -14.21
C PRO A 57 0.54 -1.56 -14.28
N GLU A 58 0.49 -2.84 -14.67
CA GLU A 58 1.69 -3.65 -14.82
C GLU A 58 2.49 -3.27 -16.06
N SER A 59 1.80 -3.06 -17.19
CA SER A 59 2.41 -2.52 -18.41
C SER A 59 2.79 -1.06 -18.22
N GLN A 60 4.02 -0.72 -18.58
CA GLN A 60 4.55 0.65 -18.52
C GLN A 60 4.36 1.40 -19.85
N ASP A 61 3.89 0.72 -20.89
CA ASP A 61 3.70 1.27 -22.24
C ASP A 61 2.31 1.90 -22.44
N LEU A 62 1.55 2.06 -21.35
CA LEU A 62 0.21 2.65 -21.41
C LEU A 62 0.29 4.18 -21.60
N PRO A 63 -0.54 4.77 -22.49
CA PRO A 63 -0.76 6.21 -22.50
C PRO A 63 -1.53 6.61 -21.23
N MET A 64 -0.80 6.83 -20.13
CA MET A 64 -1.33 6.86 -18.78
C MET A 64 -2.45 7.89 -18.59
N GLU A 65 -2.32 9.10 -19.13
CA GLU A 65 -3.37 10.11 -19.01
C GLU A 65 -4.69 9.66 -19.64
N LEU A 66 -4.64 9.11 -20.85
CA LEU A 66 -5.82 8.58 -21.55
C LEU A 66 -6.41 7.39 -20.79
N TYR A 67 -5.56 6.46 -20.36
CA TYR A 67 -5.95 5.30 -19.58
C TYR A 67 -6.70 5.71 -18.30
N ILE A 68 -6.18 6.68 -17.53
CA ILE A 68 -6.83 7.16 -16.31
C ILE A 68 -8.15 7.86 -16.59
N LYS A 69 -8.25 8.65 -17.67
CA LYS A 69 -9.52 9.26 -18.09
C LYS A 69 -10.59 8.21 -18.37
N GLU A 70 -10.25 7.13 -19.09
CA GLU A 70 -11.19 6.05 -19.36
C GLU A 70 -11.54 5.24 -18.09
N VAL A 71 -10.58 5.02 -17.19
CA VAL A 71 -10.87 4.38 -15.89
C VAL A 71 -11.89 5.20 -15.10
N VAL A 72 -11.68 6.52 -14.94
CA VAL A 72 -12.62 7.36 -14.18
C VAL A 72 -13.99 7.42 -14.86
N LYS A 73 -14.04 7.47 -16.18
CA LYS A 73 -15.29 7.43 -16.96
C LYS A 73 -16.07 6.12 -16.76
N GLU A 74 -15.40 4.98 -16.75
CA GLU A 74 -16.05 3.69 -16.45
C GLU A 74 -16.47 3.59 -14.97
N MET A 75 -15.71 4.18 -14.05
CA MET A 75 -16.14 4.33 -12.65
C MET A 75 -17.42 5.17 -12.54
N GLU A 76 -17.49 6.31 -13.22
CA GLU A 76 -18.69 7.18 -13.26
C GLU A 76 -19.91 6.44 -13.80
N LYS A 77 -19.76 5.70 -14.91
CA LYS A 77 -20.82 4.85 -15.48
C LYS A 77 -21.30 3.80 -14.48
N THR A 78 -20.37 3.11 -13.83
CA THR A 78 -20.65 2.03 -12.88
C THR A 78 -21.40 2.53 -11.65
N THR A 79 -21.02 3.71 -11.13
CA THR A 79 -21.62 4.24 -9.90
C THR A 79 -22.79 5.20 -10.14
N GLY A 80 -22.96 5.68 -11.38
CA GLY A 80 -23.93 6.73 -11.74
C GLY A 80 -23.59 8.12 -11.18
N TYR A 81 -22.36 8.32 -10.67
CA TYR A 81 -21.88 9.60 -10.16
C TYR A 81 -21.22 10.38 -11.28
N SER A 82 -21.22 11.71 -11.17
CA SER A 82 -20.40 12.58 -12.03
C SER A 82 -19.34 13.26 -11.18
N PHE A 83 -18.12 12.75 -11.17
CA PHE A 83 -17.10 13.13 -10.19
C PHE A 83 -16.47 14.49 -10.48
N TYR A 84 -16.20 15.24 -9.42
CA TYR A 84 -15.08 16.16 -9.41
C TYR A 84 -13.81 15.36 -9.12
N TRP A 85 -12.85 15.38 -10.04
CA TRP A 85 -11.58 14.65 -9.88
C TRP A 85 -10.38 15.39 -10.47
N GLN A 86 -9.19 15.11 -9.94
CA GLN A 86 -7.89 15.55 -10.44
C GLN A 86 -6.93 14.35 -10.41
N ALA A 87 -5.95 14.32 -11.29
CA ALA A 87 -4.93 13.29 -11.32
C ALA A 87 -3.59 13.82 -11.82
N ALA A 88 -2.53 13.07 -11.55
CA ALA A 88 -1.20 13.27 -12.10
C ALA A 88 -0.51 11.93 -12.23
N VAL A 89 0.34 11.78 -13.26
CA VAL A 89 1.15 10.58 -13.49
C VAL A 89 2.52 10.78 -12.89
N HIS A 90 2.90 9.92 -11.97
CA HIS A 90 4.16 9.93 -11.24
C HIS A 90 5.10 8.86 -11.82
N THR A 91 6.36 9.26 -12.03
CA THR A 91 7.43 8.43 -12.63
C THR A 91 8.66 8.35 -11.72
N ASP A 92 8.57 8.87 -10.49
CA ASP A 92 9.64 8.91 -9.49
C ASP A 92 9.87 7.57 -8.76
N THR A 93 9.12 6.53 -9.13
CA THR A 93 9.33 5.16 -8.65
C THR A 93 9.54 4.22 -9.84
N PRO A 94 10.06 2.98 -9.62
CA PRO A 94 10.34 2.05 -10.72
C PRO A 94 9.14 1.67 -11.59
N ASN A 95 7.90 1.85 -11.10
CA ASN A 95 6.71 1.66 -11.93
C ASN A 95 5.97 3.00 -12.01
N ILE A 96 5.63 3.38 -13.24
CA ILE A 96 4.73 4.49 -13.54
C ILE A 96 3.38 4.22 -12.87
N HIS A 97 2.84 5.25 -12.23
CA HIS A 97 1.57 5.16 -11.55
C HIS A 97 0.87 6.52 -11.57
N ALA A 98 -0.46 6.51 -11.52
CA ALA A 98 -1.23 7.73 -11.40
C ALA A 98 -1.82 7.86 -10.00
N HIS A 99 -1.71 9.06 -9.45
CA HIS A 99 -2.49 9.49 -8.32
C HIS A 99 -3.77 10.14 -8.83
N VAL A 100 -4.92 9.69 -8.34
CA VAL A 100 -6.23 10.26 -8.65
C VAL A 100 -6.91 10.67 -7.36
N VAL A 101 -7.40 11.90 -7.27
CA VAL A 101 -8.24 12.36 -6.16
C VAL A 101 -9.65 12.62 -6.67
N ILE A 102 -10.63 12.04 -5.98
CA ILE A 102 -12.06 12.23 -6.22
C ILE A 102 -12.67 12.94 -5.02
N ASN A 103 -13.42 14.01 -5.28
CA ASN A 103 -14.08 14.78 -4.23
C ASN A 103 -15.22 13.98 -3.57
N GLY A 104 -15.53 14.31 -2.32
CA GLY A 104 -16.59 13.62 -1.56
C GLY A 104 -18.01 13.92 -2.03
N PHE A 105 -18.19 14.90 -2.92
CA PHE A 105 -19.45 15.22 -3.56
C PHE A 105 -19.26 15.25 -5.07
N ASP A 106 -20.26 14.74 -5.77
CA ASP A 106 -20.33 14.74 -7.23
C ASP A 106 -20.81 16.10 -7.77
N LYS A 107 -20.78 16.27 -9.09
CA LYS A 107 -21.21 17.49 -9.80
C LYS A 107 -22.70 17.81 -9.64
N LYS A 108 -23.50 16.85 -9.17
CA LYS A 108 -24.93 17.00 -8.89
C LYS A 108 -25.21 17.27 -7.41
N GLY A 109 -24.16 17.41 -6.58
CA GLY A 109 -24.27 17.62 -5.14
C GLY A 109 -24.57 16.36 -4.33
N LYS A 110 -24.53 15.17 -4.95
CA LYS A 110 -24.72 13.90 -4.27
C LYS A 110 -23.44 13.50 -3.55
N GLU A 111 -23.56 13.04 -2.30
CA GLU A 111 -22.42 12.51 -1.58
C GLU A 111 -21.90 11.22 -2.26
N VAL A 112 -20.61 11.20 -2.56
CA VAL A 112 -19.92 10.04 -3.13
C VAL A 112 -19.62 9.05 -2.00
N PHE A 113 -20.02 7.80 -2.24
CA PHE A 113 -19.76 6.69 -1.33
C PHE A 113 -19.23 5.50 -2.12
N PHE A 114 -18.10 4.96 -1.67
CA PHE A 114 -17.54 3.71 -2.18
C PHE A 114 -17.58 2.68 -1.05
N ASP A 115 -18.41 1.64 -1.20
CA ASP A 115 -18.32 0.45 -0.37
C ASP A 115 -16.96 -0.21 -0.60
N TYR A 116 -16.13 -0.26 0.45
CA TYR A 116 -14.71 -0.55 0.32
C TYR A 116 -14.46 -1.94 -0.27
N ASP A 117 -15.24 -2.95 0.11
CA ASP A 117 -14.99 -4.32 -0.34
C ASP A 117 -15.54 -4.58 -1.75
N THR A 118 -16.73 -4.06 -2.06
CA THR A 118 -17.40 -4.34 -3.32
C THR A 118 -16.92 -3.43 -4.46
N LEU A 119 -16.93 -2.11 -4.26
CA LEU A 119 -16.65 -1.16 -5.34
C LEU A 119 -15.16 -1.07 -5.63
N THR A 120 -14.27 -1.24 -4.64
CA THR A 120 -12.83 -1.25 -4.91
C THR A 120 -12.43 -2.44 -5.78
N ARG A 121 -13.06 -3.60 -5.59
CA ARG A 121 -12.81 -4.78 -6.42
C ARG A 121 -13.32 -4.58 -7.84
N GLN A 122 -14.54 -4.04 -7.99
CA GLN A 122 -15.07 -3.72 -9.33
C GLN A 122 -14.20 -2.69 -10.07
N PHE A 123 -13.74 -1.63 -9.40
CA PHE A 123 -12.83 -0.66 -10.00
C PHE A 123 -11.48 -1.26 -10.35
N PHE A 124 -11.01 -2.24 -9.58
CA PHE A 124 -9.81 -3.00 -9.92
C PHE A 124 -10.00 -3.78 -11.22
N ASP A 125 -11.13 -4.47 -11.36
CA ASP A 125 -11.47 -5.24 -12.56
C ASP A 125 -11.63 -4.32 -13.79
N ILE A 126 -12.28 -3.16 -13.64
CA ILE A 126 -12.39 -2.12 -14.68
C ILE A 126 -11.01 -1.66 -15.14
N ALA A 127 -10.15 -1.26 -14.20
CA ALA A 127 -8.81 -0.78 -14.51
C ALA A 127 -7.97 -1.86 -15.20
N SER A 128 -8.04 -3.10 -14.71
CA SER A 128 -7.34 -4.24 -15.31
C SER A 128 -7.83 -4.53 -16.73
N GLY A 129 -9.15 -4.58 -16.94
CA GLY A 129 -9.75 -4.83 -18.25
C GLY A 129 -9.41 -3.74 -19.26
N LEU A 130 -9.46 -2.47 -18.86
CA LEU A 130 -9.06 -1.35 -19.71
C LEU A 130 -7.58 -1.40 -20.08
N ALA A 131 -6.71 -1.75 -19.14
CA ALA A 131 -5.29 -1.93 -19.44
C ALA A 131 -5.09 -3.02 -20.50
N THR A 132 -5.71 -4.20 -20.31
CA THR A 132 -5.67 -5.30 -21.29
C THR A 132 -6.25 -4.90 -22.65
N ASN A 133 -7.32 -4.12 -22.69
CA ASN A 133 -7.90 -3.65 -23.96
C ASN A 133 -6.96 -2.71 -24.73
N ILE A 134 -6.13 -1.93 -24.03
CA ILE A 134 -5.23 -0.96 -24.66
C ILE A 134 -3.92 -1.63 -25.13
N VAL A 135 -3.32 -2.50 -24.31
CA VAL A 135 -2.00 -3.09 -24.61
C VAL A 135 -2.04 -4.57 -25.01
N GLY A 136 -3.21 -5.20 -25.01
CA GLY A 136 -3.39 -6.62 -25.25
C GLY A 136 -3.16 -7.50 -24.01
N GLU A 137 -3.25 -8.81 -24.23
CA GLU A 137 -2.91 -9.81 -23.20
C GLU A 137 -1.41 -9.83 -22.91
N ARG A 138 -1.06 -10.40 -21.75
CA ARG A 138 0.35 -10.52 -21.34
C ARG A 138 1.13 -11.39 -22.32
N THR A 139 2.26 -10.89 -22.82
CA THR A 139 3.20 -11.70 -23.59
C THR A 139 3.99 -12.64 -22.70
N ARG A 140 4.67 -13.63 -23.30
CA ARG A 140 5.54 -14.56 -22.56
C ARG A 140 6.69 -13.84 -21.86
N GLU A 141 7.23 -12.81 -22.50
CA GLU A 141 8.29 -11.94 -21.97
C GLU A 141 7.78 -11.16 -20.76
N GLN A 142 6.58 -10.58 -20.83
CA GLN A 142 5.96 -9.87 -19.70
C GLN A 142 5.67 -10.81 -18.53
N MET A 143 5.19 -12.02 -18.80
CA MET A 143 5.02 -13.05 -17.76
C MET A 143 6.35 -13.42 -17.09
N GLN A 144 7.43 -13.52 -17.87
CA GLN A 144 8.76 -13.79 -17.32
C GLN A 144 9.30 -12.61 -16.51
N ALA A 145 9.14 -11.38 -17.00
CA ALA A 145 9.52 -10.17 -16.27
C ALA A 145 8.77 -10.06 -14.92
N THR A 146 7.50 -10.46 -14.87
CA THR A 146 6.74 -10.50 -13.62
C THR A 146 7.23 -11.58 -12.67
N ARG A 147 7.61 -12.76 -13.19
CA ARG A 147 8.29 -13.78 -12.37
C ARG A 147 9.63 -13.29 -11.84
N ASP A 148 10.42 -12.59 -12.65
CA ASP A 148 11.69 -12.00 -12.23
C ASP A 148 11.48 -11.01 -11.07
N LYS A 149 10.45 -10.16 -11.15
CA LYS A 149 10.07 -9.24 -10.06
C LYS A 149 9.67 -9.98 -8.77
N TRP A 150 9.11 -11.18 -8.85
CA TRP A 150 8.77 -11.96 -7.66
C TRP A 150 10.00 -12.44 -6.90
N THR A 151 11.10 -12.75 -7.61
CA THR A 151 12.33 -13.24 -6.96
C THR A 151 12.90 -12.22 -5.95
N VAL A 152 12.72 -10.93 -6.20
CA VAL A 152 13.23 -9.83 -5.35
C VAL A 152 12.14 -9.10 -4.55
N ALA A 153 10.92 -9.65 -4.47
CA ALA A 153 9.81 -8.98 -3.81
C ALA A 153 9.88 -9.12 -2.27
N LYS A 154 9.82 -8.01 -1.53
CA LYS A 154 9.75 -8.02 -0.05
C LYS A 154 8.35 -8.36 0.50
N ARG A 155 7.66 -9.34 -0.10
CA ARG A 155 6.34 -9.85 0.30
C ARG A 155 6.20 -11.31 -0.10
N VAL A 156 5.16 -11.99 0.38
CA VAL A 156 4.85 -13.36 -0.05
C VAL A 156 4.53 -13.37 -1.56
N THR A 157 5.15 -14.29 -2.27
CA THR A 157 4.97 -14.56 -3.70
C THR A 157 4.61 -16.02 -3.93
N GLU A 158 4.22 -16.37 -5.15
CA GLU A 158 3.97 -17.76 -5.51
C GLU A 158 5.24 -18.63 -5.41
N VAL A 159 6.43 -18.06 -5.66
CA VAL A 159 7.71 -18.78 -5.47
C VAL A 159 7.89 -19.21 -4.01
N ASP A 160 7.49 -18.36 -3.06
CA ASP A 160 7.57 -18.70 -1.63
C ASP A 160 6.59 -19.82 -1.26
N LYS A 161 5.37 -19.80 -1.81
CA LYS A 161 4.39 -20.87 -1.58
C LYS A 161 4.88 -22.21 -2.11
N ASP A 162 5.48 -22.23 -3.30
CA ASP A 162 6.04 -23.44 -3.90
C ASP A 162 7.24 -23.98 -3.12
N LEU A 163 8.07 -23.10 -2.55
CA LEU A 163 9.19 -23.48 -1.67
C LEU A 163 8.67 -24.05 -0.34
N LEU A 164 7.73 -23.35 0.31
CA LEU A 164 7.14 -23.75 1.59
C LEU A 164 6.37 -25.08 1.51
N ALA A 165 5.67 -25.33 0.39
CA ALA A 165 4.98 -26.60 0.16
C ALA A 165 5.91 -27.83 0.10
N ARG A 166 7.22 -27.62 -0.09
CA ARG A 166 8.24 -28.67 -0.18
C ARG A 166 9.24 -28.64 0.97
N LEU A 167 9.01 -27.80 1.97
CA LEU A 167 9.88 -27.67 3.12
C LEU A 167 9.94 -28.99 3.90
N LYS A 168 11.15 -29.48 4.18
CA LYS A 168 11.39 -30.66 5.03
C LYS A 168 12.47 -30.33 6.04
N ASP A 169 12.18 -30.53 7.32
CA ASP A 169 13.11 -30.23 8.43
C ASP A 169 13.69 -28.79 8.37
N GLY A 170 12.86 -27.83 7.94
CA GLY A 170 13.26 -26.43 7.77
C GLY A 170 14.12 -26.15 6.53
N GLN A 171 14.37 -27.15 5.68
CA GLN A 171 15.18 -27.03 4.48
C GLN A 171 14.38 -27.24 3.19
N VAL A 172 14.85 -26.63 2.11
CA VAL A 172 14.29 -26.76 0.77
C VAL A 172 15.39 -26.80 -0.27
N THR A 173 15.19 -27.63 -1.30
CA THR A 173 16.06 -27.68 -2.48
C THR A 173 15.44 -26.86 -3.61
N TYR A 174 16.21 -25.95 -4.23
CA TYR A 174 15.72 -25.21 -5.39
C TYR A 174 15.76 -26.06 -6.66
N ARG A 175 14.79 -25.84 -7.56
CA ARG A 175 14.62 -26.59 -8.82
C ARG A 175 14.80 -25.73 -10.07
N SER A 176 14.85 -24.41 -9.92
CA SER A 176 14.93 -23.47 -11.03
C SER A 176 15.85 -22.30 -10.69
N GLY A 177 16.25 -21.56 -11.71
CA GLY A 177 17.00 -20.30 -11.54
C GLY A 177 16.19 -19.25 -10.76
N ASP A 178 14.85 -19.25 -10.90
CA ASP A 178 13.96 -18.31 -10.19
C ASP A 178 13.90 -18.64 -8.70
N GLU A 179 13.74 -19.91 -8.33
CA GLU A 179 13.79 -20.37 -6.95
C GLU A 179 15.16 -20.06 -6.33
N ARG A 180 16.26 -20.28 -7.07
CA ARG A 180 17.62 -19.93 -6.60
C ARG A 180 17.77 -18.43 -6.35
N ARG A 181 17.37 -17.58 -7.31
CA ARG A 181 17.42 -16.12 -7.15
C ARG A 181 16.58 -15.67 -5.96
N ARG A 182 15.39 -16.25 -5.79
CA ARG A 182 14.53 -15.97 -4.65
C ARG A 182 15.19 -16.31 -3.32
N LEU A 183 15.79 -17.50 -3.20
CA LEU A 183 16.45 -17.95 -1.97
C LEU A 183 17.68 -17.10 -1.63
N LEU A 184 18.48 -16.72 -2.62
CA LEU A 184 19.61 -15.79 -2.43
C LEU A 184 19.13 -14.42 -1.94
N PHE A 185 18.04 -13.89 -2.51
CA PHE A 185 17.45 -12.64 -2.03
C PHE A 185 16.88 -12.78 -0.61
N LEU A 186 16.26 -13.90 -0.28
CA LEU A 186 15.81 -14.17 1.09
C LEU A 186 16.98 -14.29 2.07
N GLU A 187 18.13 -14.80 1.63
CA GLU A 187 19.36 -14.84 2.42
C GLU A 187 19.92 -13.43 2.69
N GLU A 188 19.89 -12.52 1.71
CA GLU A 188 20.20 -11.10 1.92
C GLU A 188 19.27 -10.42 2.94
N LEU A 189 18.03 -10.92 3.05
CA LEU A 189 17.05 -10.47 4.06
C LEU A 189 17.16 -11.22 5.39
N HIS A 190 18.11 -12.16 5.51
CA HIS A 190 18.29 -13.06 6.65
C HIS A 190 17.07 -13.95 6.95
N LEU A 191 16.31 -14.29 5.92
CA LEU A 191 15.15 -15.18 5.99
C LEU A 191 15.41 -16.56 5.38
N ALA A 192 16.60 -16.76 4.80
CA ALA A 192 17.11 -18.04 4.33
C ALA A 192 18.60 -18.13 4.62
N ARG A 193 19.16 -19.33 4.60
CA ARG A 193 20.59 -19.58 4.70
C ARG A 193 20.99 -20.70 3.77
N PHE A 194 22.08 -20.51 3.01
CA PHE A 194 22.63 -21.55 2.16
C PHE A 194 23.27 -22.67 3.00
N GLU A 195 22.84 -23.91 2.77
CA GLU A 195 23.33 -25.11 3.47
C GLU A 195 24.29 -25.95 2.60
N GLY A 196 24.52 -25.53 1.36
CA GLY A 196 25.37 -26.25 0.41
C GLY A 196 24.60 -26.92 -0.74
N GLY A 197 25.28 -27.10 -1.87
CA GLY A 197 24.70 -27.69 -3.08
C GLY A 197 23.52 -26.88 -3.59
N HIS A 198 22.32 -27.48 -3.54
CA HIS A 198 21.06 -26.85 -3.94
C HIS A 198 20.14 -26.52 -2.75
N ASN A 199 20.62 -26.69 -1.51
CA ASN A 199 19.82 -26.66 -0.30
C ASN A 199 19.93 -25.33 0.44
N PHE A 200 18.80 -24.86 0.96
CA PHE A 200 18.69 -23.71 1.83
C PHE A 200 17.83 -24.07 3.05
N SER A 201 18.19 -23.56 4.22
CA SER A 201 17.28 -23.50 5.36
C SER A 201 16.47 -22.21 5.31
N LEU A 202 15.20 -22.26 5.73
CA LEU A 202 14.30 -21.11 5.76
C LEU A 202 13.98 -20.70 7.21
N HIS A 203 13.83 -19.40 7.44
CA HIS A 203 13.40 -18.87 8.73
C HIS A 203 12.00 -19.41 9.07
N ALA A 204 11.79 -19.88 10.31
CA ALA A 204 10.53 -20.51 10.73
C ALA A 204 9.30 -19.60 10.50
N ASP A 205 9.46 -18.30 10.74
CA ASP A 205 8.42 -17.29 10.55
C ASP A 205 8.42 -16.61 9.16
N LEU A 206 9.12 -17.14 8.15
CA LEU A 206 9.31 -16.55 6.81
C LEU A 206 8.01 -15.94 6.25
N GLU A 207 6.95 -16.74 6.17
CA GLU A 207 5.68 -16.32 5.59
C GLU A 207 5.07 -15.15 6.36
N SER A 208 5.08 -15.23 7.70
CA SER A 208 4.50 -14.19 8.55
C SER A 208 5.28 -12.87 8.47
N ILE A 209 6.61 -12.94 8.37
CA ILE A 209 7.50 -11.79 8.21
C ILE A 209 7.26 -11.11 6.85
N LEU A 210 7.22 -11.90 5.77
CA LEU A 210 6.94 -11.38 4.43
C LEU A 210 5.50 -10.85 4.32
N ALA A 211 4.53 -11.49 4.96
CA ALA A 211 3.15 -11.03 5.00
C ALA A 211 3.03 -9.71 5.79
N ALA A 212 3.75 -9.57 6.91
CA ALA A 212 3.85 -8.34 7.66
C ALA A 212 4.42 -7.21 6.79
N ASN A 213 5.50 -7.46 6.05
CA ASN A 213 6.05 -6.44 5.16
C ASN A 213 5.14 -6.11 3.97
N GLY A 214 4.40 -7.08 3.44
CA GLY A 214 3.38 -6.83 2.44
C GLY A 214 2.30 -5.85 2.90
N LYS A 215 1.97 -5.85 4.20
CA LYS A 215 1.04 -4.90 4.84
C LYS A 215 1.72 -3.59 5.25
N TYR A 216 2.94 -3.68 5.76
CA TYR A 216 3.73 -2.60 6.33
C TYR A 216 5.07 -2.55 5.60
N ASN A 217 5.13 -1.86 4.46
CA ASN A 217 6.24 -1.95 3.50
C ASN A 217 7.64 -1.58 4.03
N VAL A 218 7.72 -0.97 5.22
CA VAL A 218 8.96 -0.64 5.92
C VAL A 218 9.39 -1.67 6.97
N PHE A 219 8.55 -2.65 7.27
CA PHE A 219 8.77 -3.56 8.39
C PHE A 219 10.09 -4.31 8.27
N LEU A 220 10.40 -4.87 7.10
CA LEU A 220 11.65 -5.61 6.86
C LEU A 220 12.88 -4.71 6.92
N ASP A 221 12.83 -3.54 6.28
CA ASP A 221 13.96 -2.59 6.32
C ASP A 221 14.23 -2.13 7.76
N THR A 222 13.15 -1.87 8.52
CA THR A 222 13.25 -1.55 9.95
C THR A 222 13.78 -2.75 10.74
N ARG A 223 13.30 -3.97 10.48
CA ARG A 223 13.76 -5.19 11.16
C ARG A 223 15.24 -5.44 10.93
N ASN A 224 15.73 -5.28 9.71
CA ASN A 224 17.13 -5.50 9.35
C ASN A 224 18.02 -4.41 9.98
N LYS A 225 17.55 -3.16 10.04
CA LYS A 225 18.22 -2.07 10.80
C LYS A 225 18.42 -2.44 12.27
N TYR A 226 17.48 -3.16 12.87
CA TYR A 226 17.55 -3.63 14.26
C TYR A 226 18.02 -5.09 14.40
N ARG A 227 18.84 -5.58 13.44
CA ARG A 227 19.46 -6.92 13.49
C ARG A 227 18.46 -8.04 13.82
N GLU A 228 17.27 -7.96 13.24
CA GLU A 228 16.25 -9.01 13.31
C GLU A 228 15.54 -9.20 14.65
N GLU A 229 15.88 -8.39 15.66
CA GLU A 229 15.25 -8.44 16.98
C GLU A 229 13.83 -7.83 16.98
N LEU A 230 13.49 -7.07 15.94
CA LEU A 230 12.23 -6.35 15.82
C LEU A 230 11.06 -7.30 15.53
N ARG A 231 10.09 -7.33 16.44
CA ARG A 231 8.88 -8.15 16.32
C ARG A 231 7.70 -7.30 15.91
N LEU A 232 6.82 -7.83 15.05
CA LEU A 232 5.54 -7.18 14.80
C LEU A 232 4.68 -7.25 16.07
N TYR A 233 4.18 -6.11 16.53
CA TYR A 233 3.22 -6.07 17.63
C TYR A 233 1.84 -6.51 17.14
N ASP A 234 1.31 -7.56 17.76
CA ASP A 234 -0.06 -8.03 17.57
C ASP A 234 -0.83 -7.86 18.89
N PRO A 235 -1.72 -6.86 18.99
CA PRO A 235 -2.45 -6.60 20.23
C PRO A 235 -3.27 -7.82 20.67
N SER A 236 -3.80 -8.62 19.74
CA SER A 236 -4.64 -9.79 20.03
C SER A 236 -3.89 -10.90 20.77
N LYS A 237 -2.56 -10.96 20.58
CA LYS A 237 -1.69 -11.98 21.17
C LYS A 237 -0.85 -11.43 22.33
N MET A 238 -0.52 -10.14 22.30
CA MET A 238 0.47 -9.54 23.21
C MET A 238 -0.15 -8.65 24.28
N GLY A 239 -1.41 -8.23 24.15
CA GLY A 239 -2.06 -7.37 25.13
C GLY A 239 -1.44 -5.97 25.19
N GLU A 240 -1.39 -5.38 26.38
CA GLU A 240 -0.83 -4.04 26.62
C GLU A 240 0.70 -4.04 26.42
N LEU A 241 1.22 -3.07 25.66
CA LEU A 241 2.65 -2.86 25.47
C LEU A 241 3.09 -1.56 26.15
N LYS A 242 4.06 -1.66 27.06
CA LYS A 242 4.69 -0.52 27.73
C LYS A 242 6.13 -0.41 27.28
N GLY A 243 6.58 0.81 26.99
CA GLY A 243 7.94 1.00 26.53
C GLY A 243 8.26 2.40 26.06
N THR A 244 9.48 2.57 25.56
CA THR A 244 10.01 3.83 25.07
C THR A 244 10.00 3.85 23.55
N ILE A 245 9.55 4.96 22.95
CA ILE A 245 9.61 5.15 21.50
C ILE A 245 11.07 5.34 21.06
N VAL A 246 11.54 4.45 20.19
CA VAL A 246 12.89 4.50 19.61
C VAL A 246 12.87 5.19 18.25
N GLU A 247 11.81 4.99 17.46
CA GLU A 247 11.69 5.56 16.12
C GLU A 247 10.24 5.84 15.76
N VAL A 248 10.02 6.92 15.00
CA VAL A 248 8.73 7.33 14.46
C VAL A 248 8.79 7.29 12.94
N LEU A 249 7.99 6.41 12.33
CA LEU A 249 7.89 6.20 10.89
C LEU A 249 6.48 6.59 10.44
N ASN A 250 6.29 7.85 10.05
CA ASN A 250 4.97 8.33 9.63
C ASN A 250 4.69 7.98 8.17
N GLN A 251 3.43 7.69 7.88
CA GLN A 251 2.94 7.48 6.54
C GLN A 251 3.23 8.71 5.68
N ASP A 252 3.70 8.46 4.46
CA ASP A 252 3.64 9.39 3.36
C ASP A 252 3.03 8.68 2.15
N ASP A 253 2.76 9.40 1.08
CA ASP A 253 2.06 8.81 -0.07
C ASP A 253 3.04 8.07 -1.04
N ASP A 254 4.35 8.09 -0.76
CA ASP A 254 5.41 7.55 -1.64
C ASP A 254 6.15 6.33 -1.06
N LYS A 255 6.71 6.50 0.14
CA LYS A 255 7.70 5.63 0.77
C LYS A 255 7.10 4.83 1.92
N TYR A 256 6.21 5.41 2.72
CA TYR A 256 5.71 4.80 3.96
C TYR A 256 4.20 4.57 3.87
N TRP A 257 3.76 3.33 3.66
CA TRP A 257 2.33 3.07 3.47
C TRP A 257 1.50 3.10 4.74
N VAL A 258 2.15 3.08 5.90
CA VAL A 258 1.50 3.11 7.22
C VAL A 258 2.27 4.00 8.18
N ASN A 259 1.57 4.58 9.16
CA ASN A 259 2.25 5.13 10.33
C ASN A 259 2.68 3.96 11.21
N SER A 260 3.85 4.06 11.82
CA SER A 260 4.37 3.05 12.72
C SER A 260 5.37 3.63 13.71
N LEU A 261 5.51 2.96 14.83
CA LEU A 261 6.47 3.24 15.88
C LEU A 261 7.37 2.03 16.08
N VAL A 262 8.63 2.28 16.42
CA VAL A 262 9.49 1.26 17.02
C VAL A 262 9.52 1.52 18.51
N ILE A 263 9.13 0.51 19.31
CA ILE A 263 9.06 0.62 20.76
C ILE A 263 9.98 -0.41 21.39
N ARG A 264 10.76 0.04 22.37
CA ARG A 264 11.54 -0.82 23.25
C ARG A 264 10.78 -1.03 24.54
N ASP A 265 10.44 -2.28 24.84
CA ASP A 265 9.79 -2.62 26.11
C ASP A 265 10.77 -2.57 27.30
N GLU A 266 10.25 -2.77 28.50
CA GLU A 266 11.03 -2.79 29.75
C GLU A 266 12.02 -3.96 29.82
N LYS A 267 11.82 -5.01 29.01
CA LYS A 267 12.70 -6.17 28.88
C LYS A 267 13.70 -6.02 27.72
N ASN A 268 13.86 -4.79 27.22
CA ASN A 268 14.74 -4.41 26.12
C ASN A 268 14.40 -5.08 24.76
N LYS A 269 13.17 -5.58 24.58
CA LYS A 269 12.68 -6.14 23.31
C LYS A 269 12.12 -5.05 22.43
N LEU A 270 12.35 -5.18 21.11
CA LEU A 270 11.91 -4.22 20.11
C LEU A 270 10.63 -4.68 19.41
N TYR A 271 9.69 -3.76 19.28
CA TYR A 271 8.41 -3.99 18.64
C TYR A 271 8.14 -2.96 17.54
N PHE A 272 7.77 -3.43 16.36
CA PHE A 272 7.19 -2.63 15.30
C PHE A 272 5.69 -2.52 15.54
N VAL A 273 5.20 -1.30 15.74
CA VAL A 273 3.81 -1.02 16.09
C VAL A 273 3.16 -0.18 14.99
N PRO A 274 2.30 -0.76 14.15
CA PRO A 274 1.49 0.02 13.22
C PRO A 274 0.50 0.92 13.97
N THR A 275 0.40 2.19 13.56
CA THR A 275 -0.51 3.17 14.17
C THR A 275 -1.49 3.74 13.13
N LYS A 276 -2.70 4.11 13.58
CA LYS A 276 -3.71 4.74 12.71
C LYS A 276 -3.39 6.20 12.40
N ARG A 277 -2.71 6.88 13.32
CA ARG A 277 -2.40 8.32 13.24
C ARG A 277 -0.88 8.51 13.24
N PRO A 278 -0.37 9.53 12.55
CA PRO A 278 1.03 9.90 12.65
C PRO A 278 1.36 10.37 14.07
N GLU A 279 2.62 10.21 14.45
CA GLU A 279 3.15 10.69 15.72
C GLU A 279 4.20 11.79 15.49
N ASN A 280 4.39 12.69 16.44
CA ASN A 280 5.43 13.71 16.32
C ASN A 280 6.83 13.07 16.44
N LYS A 281 7.78 13.43 15.58
CA LYS A 281 9.17 12.98 15.68
C LYS A 281 9.81 13.34 17.04
N SER A 282 9.34 14.39 17.71
CA SER A 282 9.76 14.73 19.08
C SER A 282 9.27 13.77 20.16
N ALA A 283 8.46 12.77 19.80
CA ALA A 283 8.02 11.72 20.72
C ALA A 283 9.08 10.62 20.94
N VAL A 284 10.17 10.59 20.15
CA VAL A 284 11.31 9.71 20.39
C VAL A 284 11.84 9.94 21.81
N ASN A 285 12.22 8.86 22.50
CA ASN A 285 12.62 8.78 23.90
C ASN A 285 11.51 9.01 24.93
N LYS A 286 10.24 9.21 24.51
CA LYS A 286 9.11 9.24 25.46
C LYS A 286 8.64 7.84 25.80
N HIS A 287 8.29 7.65 27.07
CA HIS A 287 7.66 6.43 27.56
C HIS A 287 6.15 6.46 27.27
N ILE A 288 5.61 5.36 26.72
CA ILE A 288 4.22 5.24 26.33
C ILE A 288 3.64 3.88 26.73
N VAL A 289 2.32 3.85 26.81
CA VAL A 289 1.53 2.64 27.05
C VAL A 289 0.53 2.49 25.91
N ILE A 290 0.66 1.41 25.15
CA ILE A 290 -0.29 1.03 24.10
C ILE A 290 -1.30 0.07 24.69
N LYS A 291 -2.57 0.50 24.66
CA LYS A 291 -3.71 -0.31 25.10
C LYS A 291 -4.61 -0.65 23.92
N ILE A 292 -5.23 -1.83 23.99
CA ILE A 292 -6.32 -2.20 23.09
C ILE A 292 -7.52 -1.33 23.47
N LYS A 293 -7.99 -0.51 22.53
CA LYS A 293 -9.34 0.06 22.65
C LYS A 293 -10.33 -1.04 22.23
N GLU A 294 -11.07 -1.58 23.19
CA GLU A 294 -12.32 -2.28 22.86
C GLU A 294 -13.23 -1.29 22.14
N ASN A 295 -13.47 -1.54 20.85
CA ASN A 295 -14.31 -0.67 20.05
C ASN A 295 -15.77 -0.98 20.40
N LYS A 296 -16.33 -0.31 21.43
CA LYS A 296 -17.79 -0.18 21.61
C LYS A 296 -18.32 0.86 20.63
N GLU A 297 -18.32 0.54 19.34
CA GLU A 297 -19.14 1.24 18.35
C GLU A 297 -19.80 0.18 17.47
N GLU A 298 -20.95 -0.31 17.91
CA GLU A 298 -21.97 -0.81 17.00
C GLU A 298 -22.24 0.29 15.98
N VAL A 299 -21.79 0.06 14.75
CA VAL A 299 -22.30 0.79 13.60
C VAL A 299 -23.80 0.50 13.54
N LYS A 300 -24.61 1.43 14.05
CA LYS A 300 -26.05 1.45 13.80
C LYS A 300 -26.22 1.47 12.29
N LYS A 301 -26.51 0.31 11.70
CA LYS A 301 -26.99 0.20 10.32
C LYS A 301 -28.17 1.17 10.18
N PRO A 302 -28.19 2.08 9.19
CA PRO A 302 -29.39 2.87 8.94
C PRO A 302 -30.52 1.89 8.61
N LYS A 303 -31.61 1.98 9.37
CA LYS A 303 -32.85 1.23 9.11
C LYS A 303 -33.27 1.56 7.67
N ARG A 304 -33.38 0.54 6.82
CA ARG A 304 -34.11 0.65 5.56
C ARG A 304 -35.56 0.99 5.91
N GLY A 305 -35.96 2.24 5.73
CA GLY A 305 -37.36 2.60 5.66
C GLY A 305 -37.91 2.04 4.36
N HIS A 306 -38.72 0.99 4.46
CA HIS A 306 -39.70 0.71 3.43
C HIS A 306 -40.86 1.67 3.66
N GLU A 307 -40.96 2.70 2.83
CA GLU A 307 -42.24 3.35 2.57
C GLU A 307 -42.98 2.57 1.47
N LYS A 308 -44.30 2.60 1.63
CA LYS A 308 -45.33 1.76 1.04
C LYS A 308 -45.51 1.93 -0.46
#